data_AF-A0A6G0UUE7-F1
#
_entry.id   AF-A0A6G0UUE7-F1
#
_cell.length_a   1.000
_cell.length_b   1.000
_cell.length_c   1.000
_cell.angle_alpha   90.00
_cell.angle_beta   90.00
_cell.angle_gamma   90.00
#
_symmetry.space_group_name_H-M   'P 1'
#
loop_
_entity.id
_entity.type
_entity.pdbx_description
1 polymer ?
#
loop_
_entity_poly.entity_id
_entity_poly.type
_entity_poly.pdbx_seq_one_letter_code
_entity_poly.pdbx_strand_id
1 'polypeptide(L)'
;MTLGVVSHILPPLAVNHNVSDCFGKIRTVASVDNLFRSRLDSAARSSRLDSIVKVLMGKADQVCTQEERDFVVDYLDKHQDAIMVTETIVKNLTNEEKDHLNIWNNLNDTASEANLFLRKFQALPLRTQIMLRKSLNDILNTFIGSSLSPALSKVITHFNKSDVEQLQIYAKEHQFSALSYFIASRISKTDLSPSDMNGVYKFLYQIFSY
;
A
#
# COMPACT_ATOMS: atom_id res chain seq x y z
N MET A 1 16.17 -19.42 -28.93
CA MET A 1 15.03 -20.18 -28.35
C MET A 1 14.14 -19.19 -27.63
N THR A 2 13.01 -18.86 -28.24
CA THR A 2 12.00 -17.91 -27.80
C THR A 2 11.05 -18.60 -26.81
N LEU A 3 11.08 -18.19 -25.54
CA LEU A 3 10.06 -18.59 -24.57
C LEU A 3 8.89 -17.61 -24.67
N GLY A 4 7.80 -18.08 -25.27
CA GLY A 4 6.54 -17.37 -25.37
C GLY A 4 5.89 -17.23 -23.99
N VAL A 5 5.70 -15.98 -23.57
CA VAL A 5 4.85 -15.63 -22.44
C VAL A 5 3.41 -15.68 -22.95
N VAL A 6 2.71 -16.78 -22.68
CA VAL A 6 1.26 -16.83 -22.85
C VAL A 6 0.64 -15.96 -21.76
N SER A 7 0.37 -14.71 -22.13
CA SER A 7 -0.43 -13.77 -21.36
C SER A 7 -1.89 -14.24 -21.40
N HIS A 8 -2.25 -15.16 -20.51
CA HIS A 8 -3.65 -15.34 -20.13
C HIS A 8 -3.95 -14.33 -19.02
N ILE A 9 -4.29 -13.12 -19.45
CA ILE A 9 -5.01 -12.15 -18.62
C ILE A 9 -6.39 -12.79 -18.39
N LEU A 10 -6.54 -13.53 -17.30
CA LEU A 10 -7.86 -13.69 -16.73
C LEU A 10 -8.37 -12.28 -16.42
N PRO A 11 -9.61 -11.93 -16.76
CA PRO A 11 -10.19 -10.69 -16.28
C PRO A 11 -10.05 -10.69 -14.75
N PRO A 12 -9.58 -9.60 -14.13
CA PRO A 12 -9.50 -9.55 -12.68
C PRO A 12 -10.89 -9.84 -12.14
N LEU A 13 -10.98 -10.79 -11.21
CA LEU A 13 -12.16 -10.94 -10.36
C LEU A 13 -12.53 -9.52 -9.91
N ALA A 14 -13.78 -9.10 -10.15
CA ALA A 14 -14.20 -7.75 -9.86
C ALA A 14 -13.85 -7.43 -8.40
N VAL A 15 -12.80 -6.63 -8.22
CA VAL A 15 -12.32 -6.24 -6.90
C VAL A 15 -13.45 -5.45 -6.25
N ASN A 16 -13.76 -5.79 -5.00
CA ASN A 16 -14.77 -5.06 -4.26
C ASN A 16 -14.44 -3.56 -4.28
N HIS A 17 -15.43 -2.72 -4.58
CA HIS A 17 -15.27 -1.26 -4.68
C HIS A 17 -14.55 -0.66 -3.46
N ASN A 18 -14.89 -1.11 -2.25
CA ASN A 18 -14.34 -0.59 -1.00
C ASN A 18 -12.87 -0.99 -0.82
N VAL A 19 -12.50 -2.22 -1.24
CA VAL A 19 -11.09 -2.64 -1.30
C VAL A 19 -10.32 -1.77 -2.30
N SER A 20 -10.90 -1.57 -3.49
CA SER A 20 -10.27 -0.76 -4.54
C SER A 20 -10.09 0.69 -4.11
N ASP A 21 -11.10 1.34 -3.52
CA ASP A 21 -10.98 2.73 -3.10
C ASP A 21 -9.93 2.88 -1.98
N CYS A 22 -9.92 1.98 -1.00
CA CYS A 22 -8.92 2.01 0.07
C CYS A 22 -7.49 1.80 -0.46
N PHE A 23 -7.27 0.80 -1.32
CA PHE A 23 -5.96 0.59 -1.92
C PHE A 23 -5.57 1.73 -2.87
N GLY A 24 -6.53 2.32 -3.58
CA GLY A 24 -6.35 3.53 -4.36
C GLY A 24 -5.86 4.70 -3.50
N LYS A 25 -6.49 4.92 -2.34
CA LYS A 25 -6.10 5.93 -1.33
C LYS A 25 -4.69 5.68 -0.82
N ILE A 26 -4.38 4.47 -0.39
CA ILE A 26 -3.04 4.09 0.09
C ILE A 26 -1.97 4.30 -1.00
N ARG A 27 -2.26 3.93 -2.25
CA ARG A 27 -1.34 4.14 -3.38
C ARG A 27 -1.09 5.63 -3.63
N THR A 28 -2.11 6.47 -3.48
CA THR A 28 -1.95 7.93 -3.52
C THR A 28 -1.07 8.43 -2.38
N VAL A 29 -1.16 7.88 -1.18
CA VAL A 29 -0.22 8.24 -0.10
C VAL A 29 1.22 7.93 -0.50
N ALA A 30 1.47 6.78 -1.13
CA ALA A 30 2.81 6.39 -1.58
C ALA A 30 3.43 7.36 -2.60
N SER A 31 2.63 8.18 -3.32
CA SER A 31 3.18 9.17 -4.24
C SER A 31 3.68 10.44 -3.54
N VAL A 32 3.27 10.69 -2.29
CA VAL A 32 3.63 11.89 -1.53
C VAL A 32 4.45 11.61 -0.27
N ASP A 33 4.37 10.40 0.29
CA ASP A 33 5.15 9.93 1.44
C ASP A 33 6.24 8.96 0.99
N ASN A 34 7.47 9.49 0.84
CA ASN A 34 8.63 8.71 0.42
C ASN A 34 9.03 7.61 1.42
N LEU A 35 8.82 7.85 2.72
CA LEU A 35 9.17 6.88 3.76
C LEU A 35 8.21 5.69 3.70
N PHE A 36 6.92 5.96 3.56
CA PHE A 36 5.91 4.92 3.35
C PHE A 36 6.16 4.14 2.07
N ARG A 37 6.41 4.82 0.95
CA ARG A 37 6.74 4.18 -0.34
C ARG A 37 7.94 3.25 -0.22
N SER A 38 9.02 3.73 0.40
CA SER A 38 10.24 2.92 0.59
C SER A 38 9.98 1.64 1.41
N ARG A 39 9.17 1.74 2.48
CA ARG A 39 8.78 0.57 3.29
C ARG A 39 7.95 -0.44 2.49
N LEU A 40 6.99 0.05 1.71
CA LEU A 40 6.15 -0.81 0.86
C LEU A 40 6.99 -1.50 -0.23
N ASP A 41 7.88 -0.76 -0.88
CA ASP A 41 8.77 -1.29 -1.92
C ASP A 41 9.74 -2.34 -1.35
N SER A 42 10.32 -2.08 -0.18
CA SER A 42 11.19 -3.04 0.54
C SER A 42 10.42 -4.34 0.83
N ALA A 43 9.22 -4.25 1.42
CA ALA A 43 8.39 -5.41 1.74
C ALA A 43 7.99 -6.20 0.49
N ALA A 44 7.64 -5.51 -0.60
CA ALA A 44 7.30 -6.13 -1.88
C ALA A 44 8.51 -6.86 -2.49
N ARG A 45 9.70 -6.24 -2.47
CA ARG A 45 10.94 -6.83 -3.00
C ARG A 45 11.36 -8.08 -2.23
N SER A 46 11.22 -8.08 -0.92
CA SER A 46 11.51 -9.25 -0.10
C SER A 46 10.39 -10.31 -0.12
N SER A 47 9.30 -10.07 -0.87
CA SER A 47 8.15 -10.98 -0.97
C SER A 47 7.55 -11.34 0.41
N ARG A 48 7.69 -10.43 1.38
CA ARG A 48 7.26 -10.60 2.77
C ARG A 48 5.77 -10.25 2.88
N LEU A 49 4.90 -11.24 2.64
CA LEU A 49 3.44 -11.06 2.71
C LEU A 49 2.98 -10.45 4.04
N ASP A 50 3.51 -10.94 5.16
CA ASP A 50 3.26 -10.39 6.50
C ASP A 50 3.64 -8.91 6.61
N SER A 51 4.81 -8.52 6.07
CA SER A 51 5.27 -7.12 6.06
C SER A 51 4.41 -6.25 5.14
N ILE A 52 4.09 -6.73 3.94
CA ILE A 52 3.20 -6.04 2.99
C ILE A 52 1.85 -5.77 3.65
N VAL A 53 1.22 -6.80 4.23
CA VAL A 53 -0.07 -6.68 4.91
C VAL A 53 0.00 -5.70 6.07
N LYS A 54 1.03 -5.78 6.90
CA LYS A 54 1.22 -4.84 8.02
C LYS A 54 1.35 -3.39 7.54
N VAL A 55 2.11 -3.16 6.47
CA VAL A 55 2.31 -1.82 5.89
C VAL A 55 1.01 -1.29 5.29
N LEU A 56 0.27 -2.12 4.55
CA LEU A 56 -1.03 -1.75 3.98
C LEU A 56 -2.07 -1.45 5.06
N MET A 57 -2.25 -2.33 6.04
CA MET A 57 -3.22 -2.16 7.12
C MET A 57 -2.91 -0.94 7.98
N GLY A 58 -1.64 -0.75 8.36
CA GLY A 58 -1.24 0.42 9.15
C GLY A 58 -1.50 1.74 8.42
N LYS A 59 -1.51 1.75 7.08
CA LYS A 59 -1.92 2.93 6.31
C LYS A 59 -3.44 3.01 6.11
N ALA A 60 -4.13 1.87 5.93
CA ALA A 60 -5.58 1.81 5.85
C ALA A 60 -6.26 2.42 7.09
N ASP A 61 -5.69 2.18 8.28
CA ASP A 61 -6.12 2.78 9.56
C ASP A 61 -6.10 4.32 9.54
N GLN A 62 -5.20 4.91 8.76
CA GLN A 62 -5.02 6.36 8.70
C GLN A 62 -5.92 7.02 7.65
N VAL A 63 -6.08 6.39 6.47
CA VAL A 63 -6.64 7.08 5.29
C VAL A 63 -7.93 6.49 4.75
N CYS A 64 -8.29 5.27 5.14
CA CYS A 64 -9.53 4.63 4.69
C CYS A 64 -10.69 4.87 5.67
N THR A 65 -11.92 4.73 5.19
CA THR A 65 -13.11 4.70 6.06
C THR A 65 -13.17 3.39 6.85
N GLN A 66 -13.99 3.33 7.90
CA GLN A 66 -14.15 2.07 8.65
C GLN A 66 -14.71 0.96 7.76
N GLU A 67 -15.73 1.26 6.96
CA GLU A 67 -16.32 0.31 6.03
C GLU A 67 -15.28 -0.22 5.04
N GLU A 68 -14.50 0.67 4.42
CA GLU A 68 -13.37 0.29 3.56
C GLU A 68 -12.39 -0.65 4.22
N ARG A 69 -12.02 -0.38 5.48
CA ARG A 69 -11.12 -1.25 6.24
C ARG A 69 -11.71 -2.61 6.50
N ASP A 70 -12.98 -2.70 6.88
CA ASP A 70 -13.63 -3.98 7.15
C ASP A 70 -13.57 -4.88 5.90
N PHE A 71 -13.84 -4.31 4.72
CA PHE A 71 -13.69 -5.03 3.45
C PHE A 71 -12.25 -5.40 3.11
N VAL A 72 -11.27 -4.57 3.47
CA VAL A 72 -9.84 -4.90 3.28
C VAL A 72 -9.42 -6.03 4.22
N VAL A 73 -9.89 -6.05 5.46
CA VAL A 73 -9.65 -7.16 6.42
C VAL A 73 -10.23 -8.45 5.85
N ASP A 74 -11.51 -8.45 5.45
CA ASP A 74 -12.17 -9.61 4.85
C ASP A 74 -11.46 -10.10 3.56
N TYR A 75 -10.89 -9.17 2.80
CA TYR A 75 -10.09 -9.50 1.62
C TYR A 75 -8.76 -10.18 2.02
N LEU A 76 -8.03 -9.63 2.98
CA LEU A 76 -6.73 -10.14 3.41
C LEU A 76 -6.85 -11.47 4.18
N ASP A 77 -7.95 -11.71 4.90
CA ASP A 77 -8.23 -12.96 5.61
C ASP A 77 -8.27 -14.17 4.66
N LYS A 78 -8.62 -13.97 3.39
CA LYS A 78 -8.56 -15.02 2.35
C LYS A 78 -7.13 -15.50 2.06
N HIS A 79 -6.14 -14.73 2.49
CA HIS A 79 -4.71 -15.00 2.34
C HIS A 79 -4.03 -15.33 3.67
N GLN A 80 -4.78 -15.51 4.76
CA GLN A 80 -4.25 -15.66 6.12
C GLN A 80 -3.24 -16.81 6.24
N ASP A 81 -3.49 -17.95 5.60
CA ASP A 81 -2.55 -19.08 5.60
C ASP A 81 -1.18 -18.70 5.02
N ALA A 82 -1.16 -17.92 3.95
CA ALA A 82 0.07 -17.45 3.31
C ALA A 82 0.79 -16.41 4.18
N ILE A 83 0.04 -15.51 4.81
CA ILE A 83 0.56 -14.53 5.77
C ILE A 83 1.22 -15.25 6.94
N MET A 84 0.53 -16.22 7.56
CA MET A 84 1.04 -16.98 8.69
C MET A 84 2.31 -17.77 8.37
N VAL A 85 2.45 -18.31 7.15
CA VAL A 85 3.68 -18.96 6.71
C VAL A 85 4.85 -17.97 6.71
N THR A 86 4.64 -16.77 6.16
CA THR A 86 5.70 -15.74 6.16
C THR A 86 6.07 -15.27 7.57
N GLU A 87 5.09 -15.11 8.46
CA GLU A 87 5.37 -14.82 9.87
C GLU A 87 6.18 -15.93 10.57
N THR A 88 5.83 -17.18 10.29
CA THR A 88 6.49 -18.36 10.89
C THR A 88 7.95 -18.44 10.46
N ILE A 89 8.25 -18.15 9.19
CA ILE A 89 9.63 -18.07 8.69
C ILE A 89 10.44 -17.07 9.50
N VAL A 90 9.87 -15.88 9.75
CA VAL A 90 10.54 -14.78 10.45
C VAL A 90 10.78 -15.13 11.92
N LYS A 91 9.77 -15.73 12.58
CA LYS A 91 9.88 -16.21 13.96
C LYS A 91 11.00 -17.25 14.09
N ASN A 92 11.15 -18.11 13.10
CA ASN A 92 12.10 -19.23 13.06
C ASN A 92 13.47 -18.90 12.46
N LEU A 93 13.77 -17.62 12.18
CA LEU A 93 15.13 -17.22 11.80
C LEU A 93 16.10 -17.47 12.95
N THR A 94 17.32 -17.89 12.60
CA THR A 94 18.40 -18.05 13.58
C THR A 94 18.80 -16.67 14.15
N ASN A 95 19.52 -16.67 15.26
CA ASN A 95 20.01 -15.41 15.83
C ASN A 95 20.94 -14.68 14.86
N GLU A 96 21.81 -15.41 14.16
CA GLU A 96 22.69 -14.85 13.12
C GLU A 96 21.89 -14.24 11.96
N GLU A 97 20.84 -14.91 11.49
CA GLU A 97 19.98 -14.37 10.43
C GLU A 97 19.22 -13.12 10.89
N LYS A 98 18.80 -13.08 12.16
CA LYS A 98 18.17 -11.88 12.76
C LYS A 98 19.16 -10.73 12.86
N ASP A 99 20.41 -10.99 13.26
CA ASP A 99 21.46 -9.98 13.32
C ASP A 99 21.78 -9.42 11.93
N HIS A 100 21.91 -10.29 10.92
CA HIS A 100 22.07 -9.87 9.53
C HIS A 100 20.88 -9.04 9.02
N LEU A 101 19.64 -9.46 9.32
CA LEU A 101 18.45 -8.67 8.99
C LEU A 101 18.48 -7.28 9.64
N ASN A 102 18.87 -7.18 10.90
CA ASN A 102 18.99 -5.89 11.58
C ASN A 102 20.02 -4.99 10.91
N ILE A 103 21.18 -5.54 10.51
CA ILE A 103 22.22 -4.82 9.78
C ILE A 103 21.69 -4.35 8.42
N TRP A 104 21.08 -5.24 7.63
CA TRP A 104 20.55 -4.90 6.31
C TRP A 104 19.43 -3.87 6.39
N ASN A 105 18.55 -3.95 7.39
CA ASN A 105 17.52 -2.95 7.63
C ASN A 105 18.12 -1.57 7.93
N ASN A 106 19.19 -1.52 8.74
CA ASN A 106 19.88 -0.27 9.06
C ASN A 106 20.62 0.32 7.85
N LEU A 107 21.11 -0.53 6.94
CA LEU A 107 21.80 -0.14 5.72
C LEU A 107 20.86 0.04 4.51
N ASN A 108 19.56 -0.23 4.68
CA ASN A 108 18.58 -0.31 3.59
C ASN A 108 18.99 -1.29 2.46
N ASP A 109 19.67 -2.39 2.80
CA ASP A 109 20.10 -3.44 1.87
C ASP A 109 18.95 -4.43 1.58
N THR A 110 18.00 -3.94 0.80
CA THR A 110 16.81 -4.70 0.37
C THR A 110 17.15 -5.92 -0.50
N ALA A 111 18.33 -5.94 -1.14
CA ALA A 111 18.74 -7.05 -2.00
C ALA A 111 19.17 -8.27 -1.16
N SER A 112 19.96 -8.04 -0.12
CA SER A 112 20.36 -9.11 0.80
C SER A 112 19.17 -9.65 1.58
N GLU A 113 18.26 -8.77 2.05
CA GLU A 113 17.00 -9.18 2.67
C GLU A 113 16.16 -10.08 1.73
N ALA A 114 15.96 -9.65 0.48
CA ALA A 114 15.21 -10.41 -0.50
C ALA A 114 15.85 -11.78 -0.80
N ASN A 115 17.19 -11.84 -0.87
CA ASN A 115 17.91 -13.10 -1.07
C ASN A 115 17.73 -14.07 0.10
N LEU A 116 17.76 -13.58 1.35
CA LEU A 116 17.49 -14.42 2.52
C LEU A 116 16.09 -15.03 2.43
N PHE A 117 15.06 -14.21 2.22
CA PHE A 117 13.69 -14.70 2.17
C PHE A 117 13.42 -15.60 0.97
N LEU A 118 14.02 -15.31 -0.19
CA LEU A 118 13.95 -16.20 -1.35
C LEU A 118 14.47 -17.60 -1.02
N ARG A 119 15.63 -17.71 -0.35
CA ARG A 119 16.16 -19.01 0.10
C ARG A 119 15.22 -19.71 1.08
N LYS A 120 14.65 -18.97 2.04
CA LYS A 120 13.66 -19.51 2.99
C LYS A 120 12.42 -20.03 2.27
N PHE A 121 11.91 -19.32 1.27
CA PHE A 121 10.74 -19.73 0.50
C PHE A 121 11.04 -20.95 -0.39
N GLN A 122 12.22 -21.02 -1.01
CA GLN A 122 12.64 -22.16 -1.83
C GLN A 122 12.78 -23.46 -1.03
N ALA A 123 13.06 -23.38 0.26
CA ALA A 123 13.14 -24.52 1.16
C ALA A 123 11.76 -25.08 1.60
N LEU A 124 10.66 -24.39 1.30
CA LEU A 124 9.32 -24.84 1.66
C LEU A 124 8.81 -25.94 0.72
N PRO A 125 7.80 -26.73 1.14
CA PRO A 125 7.09 -27.63 0.24
C PRO A 125 6.50 -26.89 -0.97
N LEU A 126 6.53 -27.52 -2.15
CA LEU A 126 6.08 -26.92 -3.42
C LEU A 126 4.66 -26.33 -3.33
N ARG A 127 3.73 -27.04 -2.66
CA ARG A 127 2.36 -26.56 -2.44
C ARG A 127 2.33 -25.20 -1.72
N THR A 128 3.17 -25.03 -0.70
CA THR A 128 3.29 -23.79 0.07
C THR A 128 3.91 -22.68 -0.78
N GLN A 129 4.93 -23.00 -1.58
CA GLN A 129 5.52 -22.02 -2.51
C GLN A 129 4.48 -21.48 -3.51
N ILE A 130 3.65 -22.36 -4.08
CA ILE A 130 2.58 -21.98 -5.01
C ILE A 130 1.55 -21.08 -4.31
N MET A 131 1.14 -21.44 -3.09
CA MET A 131 0.19 -20.65 -2.30
C MET A 131 0.73 -19.24 -1.99
N LEU A 132 1.99 -19.15 -1.55
CA LEU A 132 2.65 -17.87 -1.27
C LEU A 132 2.71 -17.01 -2.53
N ARG A 133 3.17 -17.58 -3.66
CA ARG A 133 3.25 -16.86 -4.93
C ARG A 133 1.89 -16.38 -5.41
N LYS A 134 0.86 -17.23 -5.31
CA LYS A 134 -0.51 -16.87 -5.68
C LYS A 134 -1.01 -15.71 -4.84
N SER A 135 -0.88 -15.79 -3.51
CA SER A 135 -1.37 -14.77 -2.59
C SER A 135 -0.63 -13.44 -2.74
N LEU A 136 0.70 -13.49 -2.93
CA LEU A 136 1.52 -12.31 -3.20
C LEU A 136 1.07 -11.62 -4.48
N ASN A 137 0.92 -12.38 -5.57
CA ASN A 137 0.47 -11.83 -6.84
C ASN A 137 -0.95 -11.26 -6.73
N ASP A 138 -1.86 -11.92 -6.03
CA ASP A 138 -3.24 -11.47 -5.90
C ASP A 138 -3.33 -10.17 -5.11
N ILE A 139 -2.67 -10.09 -3.94
CA ILE A 139 -2.60 -8.86 -3.13
C ILE A 139 -1.96 -7.71 -3.90
N LEU A 140 -0.78 -7.94 -4.51
CA LEU A 140 -0.08 -6.88 -5.23
C LEU A 140 -0.81 -6.44 -6.50
N ASN A 141 -1.39 -7.36 -7.27
CA ASN A 141 -2.15 -7.00 -8.46
C ASN A 141 -3.44 -6.27 -8.10
N THR A 142 -4.13 -6.69 -7.04
CA THR A 142 -5.30 -5.98 -6.52
C THR A 142 -4.90 -4.58 -6.07
N PHE A 143 -3.83 -4.44 -5.28
CA PHE A 143 -3.32 -3.14 -4.85
C PHE A 143 -2.92 -2.22 -6.02
N ILE A 144 -2.16 -2.74 -6.99
CA ILE A 144 -1.71 -1.98 -8.17
C ILE A 144 -2.88 -1.66 -9.10
N GLY A 145 -3.83 -2.58 -9.27
CA GLY A 145 -5.01 -2.42 -10.13
C GLY A 145 -6.12 -1.57 -9.53
N SER A 146 -6.04 -1.27 -8.23
CA SER A 146 -7.02 -0.46 -7.52
C SER A 146 -6.98 1.01 -7.95
N SER A 147 -8.13 1.67 -7.86
CA SER A 147 -8.29 3.08 -8.18
C SER A 147 -9.06 3.81 -7.08
N LEU A 148 -8.80 5.11 -6.97
CA LEU A 148 -9.62 6.01 -6.18
C LEU A 148 -11.05 6.06 -6.71
N SER A 149 -11.97 6.40 -5.83
CA SER A 149 -13.32 6.81 -6.18
C SER A 149 -13.30 7.96 -7.19
N PRO A 150 -14.33 8.08 -8.05
CA PRO A 150 -14.40 9.14 -9.05
C PRO A 150 -14.26 10.55 -8.47
N ALA A 151 -14.83 10.80 -7.28
CA ALA A 151 -14.75 12.08 -6.59
C ALA A 151 -13.30 12.44 -6.21
N LEU A 152 -12.59 11.51 -5.57
CA LEU A 152 -11.18 11.69 -5.21
C LEU A 152 -10.30 11.84 -6.45
N SER A 153 -10.51 11.01 -7.46
CA SER A 153 -9.76 11.08 -8.71
C SER A 153 -9.93 12.46 -9.38
N LYS A 154 -11.17 12.99 -9.43
CA LYS A 154 -11.47 14.30 -10.03
C LYS A 154 -10.76 15.43 -9.29
N VAL A 155 -10.64 15.35 -7.96
CA VAL A 155 -9.97 16.42 -7.19
C VAL A 155 -8.45 16.30 -7.30
N ILE A 156 -7.88 15.10 -7.19
CA ILE A 156 -6.42 14.92 -7.23
C ILE A 156 -5.82 15.37 -8.56
N THR A 157 -6.52 15.24 -9.68
CA THR A 157 -6.03 15.74 -10.98
C THR A 157 -5.85 17.26 -11.03
N HIS A 158 -6.43 18.00 -10.08
CA HIS A 158 -6.24 19.46 -9.96
C HIS A 158 -5.02 19.84 -9.11
N PHE A 159 -4.33 18.88 -8.50
CA PHE A 159 -3.09 19.11 -7.78
C PHE A 159 -1.90 18.86 -8.70
N ASN A 160 -1.08 19.87 -8.89
CA ASN A 160 0.23 19.72 -9.51
C ASN A 160 1.31 19.48 -8.45
N LYS A 161 2.55 19.26 -8.89
CA LYS A 161 3.69 19.03 -8.00
C LYS A 161 3.92 20.18 -7.01
N SER A 162 3.80 21.43 -7.45
CA SER A 162 3.96 22.61 -6.59
C SER A 162 2.85 22.72 -5.55
N ASP A 163 1.61 22.34 -5.89
CA ASP A 163 0.51 22.30 -4.92
C ASP A 163 0.79 21.27 -3.80
N VAL A 164 1.32 20.10 -4.16
CA VAL A 164 1.70 19.05 -3.19
C VAL A 164 2.85 19.51 -2.30
N GLU A 165 3.89 20.12 -2.88
CA GLU A 165 5.01 20.69 -2.12
C GLU A 165 4.54 21.77 -1.14
N GLN A 166 3.61 22.64 -1.57
CA GLN A 166 3.04 23.68 -0.72
C GLN A 166 2.24 23.09 0.46
N LEU A 167 1.44 22.05 0.22
CA LEU A 167 0.71 21.35 1.28
C LEU A 167 1.65 20.68 2.28
N GLN A 168 2.76 20.09 1.82
CA GLN A 168 3.79 19.52 2.69
C GLN A 168 4.49 20.59 3.54
N ILE A 169 4.69 21.81 3.01
CA ILE A 169 5.23 22.93 3.78
C ILE A 169 4.23 23.33 4.87
N TYR A 170 2.96 23.54 4.53
CA TYR A 170 1.94 23.89 5.52
C TYR A 170 1.81 22.85 6.63
N ALA A 171 1.89 21.57 6.27
CA ALA A 171 1.93 20.46 7.21
C ALA A 171 3.11 20.54 8.19
N LYS A 172 4.32 20.65 7.63
CA LYS A 172 5.57 20.67 8.39
C LYS A 172 5.69 21.89 9.30
N GLU A 173 5.14 23.01 8.89
CA GLU A 173 5.11 24.25 9.66
C GLU A 173 3.90 24.37 10.60
N HIS A 174 3.08 23.31 10.72
CA HIS A 174 1.86 23.28 11.53
C HIS A 174 0.85 24.39 11.19
N GLN A 175 0.86 24.86 9.94
CA GLN A 175 -0.06 25.88 9.42
C GLN A 175 -1.39 25.24 8.98
N PHE A 176 -2.07 24.55 9.90
CA PHE A 176 -3.27 23.76 9.59
C PHE A 176 -4.43 24.58 9.02
N SER A 177 -4.54 25.87 9.38
CA SER A 177 -5.53 26.78 8.78
C SER A 177 -5.24 27.06 7.30
N ALA A 178 -3.97 27.28 6.95
CA ALA A 178 -3.54 27.49 5.57
C ALA A 178 -3.72 26.20 4.74
N LEU A 179 -3.34 25.05 5.31
CA LEU A 179 -3.59 23.73 4.72
C LEU A 179 -5.08 23.53 4.40
N SER A 180 -5.95 23.77 5.39
CA SER A 180 -7.40 23.59 5.27
C SER A 180 -7.99 24.50 4.20
N TYR A 181 -7.60 25.78 4.21
CA TYR A 181 -8.05 26.75 3.22
C TYR A 181 -7.59 26.37 1.80
N PHE A 182 -6.34 25.94 1.66
CA PHE A 182 -5.80 25.52 0.37
C PHE A 182 -6.56 24.33 -0.19
N ILE A 183 -6.78 23.27 0.61
CA ILE A 183 -7.56 22.09 0.22
C ILE A 183 -8.98 22.50 -0.19
N ALA A 184 -9.66 23.29 0.65
CA ALA A 184 -11.03 23.74 0.38
C ALA A 184 -11.12 24.53 -0.93
N SER A 185 -10.15 25.41 -1.21
CA SER A 185 -10.10 26.20 -2.45
C SER A 185 -9.91 25.36 -3.72
N ARG A 186 -9.34 24.16 -3.60
CA ARG A 186 -9.18 23.21 -4.71
C ARG A 186 -10.45 22.39 -4.89
N ILE A 187 -11.04 21.91 -3.79
CA ILE A 187 -12.31 21.17 -3.82
C ILE A 187 -13.45 22.04 -4.36
N SER A 188 -13.53 23.31 -4.00
CA SER A 188 -14.60 24.22 -4.45
C SER A 188 -14.60 24.48 -5.96
N LYS A 189 -13.51 24.15 -6.66
CA LYS A 189 -13.41 24.23 -8.13
C LYS A 189 -14.00 22.99 -8.82
N THR A 190 -14.41 21.99 -8.04
CA THR A 190 -15.00 20.76 -8.54
C THR A 190 -16.48 20.70 -8.20
N ASP A 191 -17.28 20.30 -9.19
CA ASP A 191 -18.70 20.00 -8.99
C ASP A 191 -18.80 18.62 -8.33
N LEU A 192 -18.93 18.61 -7.00
CA LEU A 192 -19.04 17.43 -6.14
C LEU A 192 -20.24 17.57 -5.22
N SER A 193 -20.84 16.45 -4.83
CA SER A 193 -21.87 16.45 -3.79
C SER A 193 -21.27 16.86 -2.43
N PRO A 194 -22.07 17.40 -1.49
CA PRO A 194 -21.57 17.74 -0.15
C PRO A 194 -20.93 16.57 0.59
N SER A 195 -21.46 15.35 0.43
CA SER A 195 -20.88 14.14 1.01
C SER A 195 -19.52 13.80 0.42
N ASP A 196 -19.37 13.92 -0.90
CA ASP A 196 -18.10 13.69 -1.60
C ASP A 196 -17.07 14.74 -1.21
N MET A 197 -17.47 16.01 -1.13
CA MET A 197 -16.58 17.10 -0.69
C MET A 197 -16.00 16.83 0.70
N ASN A 198 -16.84 16.40 1.65
CA ASN A 198 -16.39 16.08 2.99
C ASN A 198 -15.44 14.87 3.02
N GLY A 199 -15.74 13.83 2.25
CA GLY A 199 -14.88 12.65 2.11
C GLY A 199 -13.51 12.99 1.52
N VAL A 200 -13.48 13.77 0.44
CA VAL A 200 -12.25 14.23 -0.21
C VAL A 200 -11.44 15.13 0.72
N TYR A 201 -12.09 16.09 1.38
CA TYR A 201 -11.43 16.99 2.33
C TYR A 201 -10.76 16.19 3.46
N LYS A 202 -11.51 15.26 4.07
CA LYS A 202 -10.99 14.42 5.16
C LYS A 202 -9.77 13.62 4.72
N PHE A 203 -9.84 12.99 3.54
CA PHE A 203 -8.72 12.22 3.00
C PHE A 203 -7.48 13.09 2.73
N LEU A 204 -7.64 14.22 2.03
CA LEU A 204 -6.53 15.12 1.74
C LEU A 204 -5.93 15.69 3.02
N TYR A 205 -6.77 16.11 3.96
CA TYR A 205 -6.29 16.59 5.25
C TYR A 205 -5.47 15.51 5.97
N GLN A 206 -5.98 14.28 6.06
CA GLN A 206 -5.27 13.15 6.65
C GLN A 206 -3.93 12.85 5.97
N ILE A 207 -3.82 12.98 4.64
CA ILE A 207 -2.54 12.75 3.96
C ILE A 207 -1.45 13.72 4.41
N PHE A 208 -1.82 14.99 4.59
CA PHE A 208 -0.86 16.05 4.83
C PHE A 208 -0.75 16.44 6.31
N SER A 209 -1.67 16.05 7.19
CA SER A 209 -1.64 16.50 8.60
C SER A 209 -0.79 15.63 9.55
N TYR A 210 -0.10 14.59 9.04
CA TYR A 210 0.74 13.68 9.84
C TYR A 210 2.24 13.90 9.63
#